data_AF-A0A3R9S6A2-F1
#
_entry.id   AF-A0A3R9S6A2-F1
#
_cell.length_a   1.000
_cell.length_b   1.000
_cell.length_c   1.000
_cell.angle_alpha   90.00
_cell.angle_beta   90.00
_cell.angle_gamma   90.00
#
_symmetry.space_group_name_H-M   'P 1'
#
loop_
_entity.id
_entity.type
_entity.pdbx_description
1 polymer ?
#
loop_
_entity_poly.entity_id
_entity_poly.type
_entity_poly.pdbx_seq_one_letter_code
_entity_poly.pdbx_strand_id
1 'polypeptide(L)'
;MNIPRFGLGTFRLKEQAVIDSVKNALDVGYRAIDTAQIYDNEAAIGQAIAESGVSRQDLFLTTKIWVDNFAQDKFIPSLKESLEKLRTDHVDLTLIHWPAPDLGVSIPEVMKLLLEAKQQGLTKQIGISNFNIELTQQAIDTIGVEHIATNQIELSPYLQNHKLVNFLQEKNIDVTSYMTLAYGKVLQDPVLAEIAAAHKATTAQIALTWALQRGFAVIPSSTKRENLMSNLKAQDIELTSAEMQMIAELDRNSREVSPEPWAPVWD
;
A
#
# COMPACT_ATOMS: atom_id res chain seq x y z
N MET A 1 12.82 -10.97 4.39
CA MET A 1 11.88 -10.22 5.25
C MET A 1 10.65 -10.03 4.39
N ASN A 2 9.49 -10.53 4.83
CA ASN A 2 8.29 -10.51 3.99
C ASN A 2 7.48 -9.24 4.24
N ILE A 3 6.70 -8.81 3.25
CA ILE A 3 5.78 -7.69 3.44
C ILE A 3 4.68 -8.11 4.42
N PRO A 4 4.41 -7.34 5.48
CA PRO A 4 3.29 -7.63 6.37
C PRO A 4 1.97 -7.59 5.61
N ARG A 5 1.14 -8.61 5.82
CA ARG A 5 -0.16 -8.72 5.15
C ARG A 5 -1.17 -7.66 5.59
N PHE A 6 -0.91 -6.98 6.72
CA PHE A 6 -1.80 -5.98 7.27
C PHE A 6 -1.02 -4.80 7.81
N GLY A 7 -1.41 -3.59 7.40
CA GLY A 7 -0.79 -2.34 7.85
C GLY A 7 -1.78 -1.19 7.95
N LEU A 8 -1.26 -0.03 8.33
CA LEU A 8 -1.99 1.23 8.41
C LEU A 8 -1.63 2.13 7.24
N GLY A 9 -2.61 2.45 6.40
CA GLY A 9 -2.45 3.48 5.37
C GLY A 9 -2.66 4.88 5.95
N THR A 10 -1.79 5.83 5.63
CA THR A 10 -1.87 7.22 6.15
C THR A 10 -2.29 8.26 5.10
N PHE A 11 -2.66 7.81 3.89
CA PHE A 11 -3.16 8.69 2.83
C PHE A 11 -4.32 9.58 3.32
N ARG A 12 -4.28 10.87 2.97
CA ARG A 12 -5.23 11.94 3.34
C ARG A 12 -5.25 12.34 4.82
N LEU A 13 -4.50 11.68 5.69
CA LEU A 13 -4.39 12.10 7.09
C LEU A 13 -3.31 13.19 7.22
N LYS A 14 -3.65 14.29 7.89
CA LYS A 14 -2.77 15.42 8.15
C LYS A 14 -2.78 15.82 9.61
N GLU A 15 -1.78 16.59 10.01
CA GLU A 15 -1.70 17.25 11.32
C GLU A 15 -1.97 16.29 12.49
N GLN A 16 -2.82 16.67 13.44
CA GLN A 16 -3.12 15.85 14.62
C GLN A 16 -3.79 14.50 14.24
N ALA A 17 -4.54 14.46 13.14
CA ALA A 17 -5.28 13.25 12.75
C ALA A 17 -4.35 12.09 12.37
N VAL A 18 -3.20 12.35 11.75
CA VAL A 18 -2.21 11.29 11.45
C VAL A 18 -1.50 10.82 12.72
N ILE A 19 -1.18 11.74 13.65
CA ILE A 19 -0.54 11.40 14.93
C ILE A 19 -1.46 10.48 15.73
N ASP A 20 -2.72 10.86 15.89
CA ASP A 20 -3.72 10.09 16.62
C ASP A 20 -3.96 8.73 15.97
N SER A 21 -4.03 8.67 14.64
CA SER A 21 -4.19 7.44 13.88
C SER A 21 -3.03 6.47 14.13
N VAL A 22 -1.79 6.93 13.98
CA VAL A 22 -0.59 6.10 14.18
C VAL A 22 -0.47 5.64 15.63
N LYS A 23 -0.65 6.53 16.62
CA LYS A 23 -0.57 6.16 18.04
C LYS A 23 -1.63 5.13 18.41
N ASN A 24 -2.87 5.33 17.97
CA ASN A 24 -3.94 4.36 18.21
C ASN A 24 -3.66 3.02 17.53
N ALA A 25 -3.17 3.03 16.28
CA ALA A 25 -2.87 1.82 15.53
C ALA A 25 -1.76 1.01 16.23
N LEU A 26 -0.67 1.66 16.64
CA LEU A 26 0.44 1.01 17.34
C LEU A 26 -0.01 0.39 18.68
N ASP A 27 -0.83 1.12 19.44
CA ASP A 27 -1.36 0.68 20.73
C ASP A 27 -2.31 -0.52 20.61
N VAL A 28 -3.10 -0.60 19.53
CA VAL A 28 -3.99 -1.76 19.28
C VAL A 28 -3.30 -2.93 18.57
N GLY A 29 -2.01 -2.80 18.21
CA GLY A 29 -1.19 -3.91 17.73
C GLY A 29 -0.72 -3.83 16.27
N TYR A 30 -0.98 -2.75 15.54
CA TYR A 30 -0.40 -2.58 14.20
C TYR A 30 1.13 -2.48 14.27
N ARG A 31 1.80 -3.11 13.30
CA ARG A 31 3.26 -3.07 13.18
C ARG A 31 3.76 -2.69 11.78
N ALA A 32 2.85 -2.37 10.86
CA ALA A 32 3.19 -1.84 9.54
C ALA A 32 2.51 -0.50 9.31
N ILE A 33 3.26 0.49 8.85
CA ILE A 33 2.80 1.86 8.56
C ILE A 33 3.22 2.22 7.13
N ASP A 34 2.26 2.67 6.34
CA ASP A 34 2.45 3.11 4.96
C ASP A 34 2.19 4.62 4.82
N THR A 35 3.18 5.34 4.32
CA THR A 35 3.14 6.77 4.01
C THR A 35 3.75 7.06 2.63
N ALA A 36 3.89 8.34 2.26
CA ALA A 36 4.54 8.81 1.05
C ALA A 36 4.94 10.28 1.20
N GLN A 37 5.97 10.70 0.45
CA GLN A 37 6.44 12.09 0.40
C GLN A 37 5.30 13.10 0.13
N ILE A 38 4.44 12.80 -0.85
CA ILE A 38 3.35 13.69 -1.26
C ILE A 38 2.23 13.84 -0.22
N TYR A 39 2.15 12.96 0.78
CA TYR A 39 1.12 13.06 1.82
C TYR A 39 1.43 14.20 2.80
N ASP A 40 2.68 14.67 2.81
CA ASP A 40 3.16 15.76 3.68
C ASP A 40 2.86 15.49 5.16
N ASN A 41 3.09 14.24 5.58
CA ASN A 41 2.79 13.76 6.93
C ASN A 41 3.88 12.88 7.56
N GLU A 42 5.00 12.66 6.87
CA GLU A 42 6.12 11.83 7.35
C GLU A 42 6.70 12.32 8.68
N ALA A 43 6.83 13.65 8.86
CA ALA A 43 7.34 14.24 10.10
C ALA A 43 6.44 13.93 11.31
N ALA A 44 5.12 13.99 11.11
CA ALA A 44 4.13 13.68 12.14
C ALA A 44 4.11 12.18 12.47
N ILE A 45 4.33 11.31 11.47
CA ILE A 45 4.49 9.87 11.68
C ILE A 45 5.77 9.56 12.47
N GLY A 46 6.89 10.19 12.12
CA GLY A 46 8.15 10.05 12.87
C GLY A 46 8.01 10.48 14.33
N GLN A 47 7.27 11.57 14.60
CA GLN A 47 6.90 11.98 15.96
C GLN A 47 6.05 10.91 16.66
N ALA A 48 4.97 10.45 16.02
CA ALA A 48 4.05 9.47 16.61
C ALA A 48 4.73 8.15 16.96
N ILE A 49 5.63 7.66 16.10
CA ILE A 49 6.44 6.46 16.35
C ILE A 49 7.35 6.69 17.56
N ALA A 50 8.10 7.80 17.60
CA ALA A 50 9.00 8.12 18.71
C ALA A 50 8.27 8.21 20.06
N GLU A 51 7.06 8.76 20.08
CA GLU A 51 6.23 8.87 21.28
C GLU A 51 5.53 7.57 21.67
N SER A 52 5.45 6.58 20.77
CA SER A 52 4.70 5.33 21.01
C SER A 52 5.41 4.36 21.96
N GLY A 53 6.73 4.49 22.10
CA GLY A 53 7.57 3.52 22.83
C GLY A 53 7.76 2.17 22.11
N VAL A 54 7.21 1.99 20.90
CA VAL A 54 7.45 0.77 20.08
C VAL A 54 8.84 0.83 19.47
N SER A 55 9.59 -0.28 19.58
CA SER A 55 10.94 -0.35 19.01
C SER A 55 10.89 -0.27 17.49
N ARG A 56 11.82 0.49 16.88
CA ARG A 56 11.94 0.61 15.41
C ARG A 56 12.08 -0.74 14.72
N GLN A 57 12.73 -1.71 15.35
CA GLN A 57 12.95 -3.05 14.79
C GLN A 57 11.66 -3.90 14.68
N ASP A 58 10.64 -3.55 15.47
CA ASP A 58 9.34 -4.23 15.48
C ASP A 58 8.37 -3.61 14.47
N LEU A 59 8.80 -2.58 13.74
CA LEU A 59 8.00 -1.85 12.77
C LEU A 59 8.46 -2.14 11.33
N PHE A 60 7.48 -2.23 10.44
CA PHE A 60 7.66 -2.19 9.01
C PHE A 60 7.18 -0.84 8.49
N LEU A 61 8.10 0.01 8.06
CA LEU A 61 7.80 1.36 7.59
C LEU A 61 7.98 1.45 6.08
N THR A 62 6.93 1.90 5.38
CA THR A 62 6.94 2.14 3.94
C THR A 62 6.79 3.62 3.66
N THR A 63 7.64 4.16 2.77
CA THR A 63 7.41 5.46 2.11
C THR A 63 7.53 5.34 0.59
N LYS A 64 7.20 6.42 -0.13
CA LYS A 64 7.17 6.44 -1.59
C LYS A 64 7.80 7.71 -2.14
N ILE A 65 8.65 7.55 -3.14
CA ILE A 65 9.25 8.65 -3.88
C ILE A 65 8.18 9.27 -4.78
N TRP A 66 7.99 10.59 -4.65
CA TRP A 66 7.09 11.36 -5.49
C TRP A 66 7.70 11.69 -6.84
N VAL A 67 6.85 11.86 -7.87
CA VAL A 67 7.27 12.01 -9.27
C VAL A 67 8.23 13.18 -9.51
N ASP A 68 8.09 14.27 -8.74
CA ASP A 68 8.96 15.45 -8.86
C ASP A 68 10.42 15.20 -8.42
N ASN A 69 10.65 14.08 -7.73
CA ASN A 69 11.94 13.68 -7.17
C ASN A 69 12.64 12.58 -8.00
N PHE A 70 12.15 12.26 -9.20
CA PHE A 70 12.73 11.20 -10.04
C PHE A 70 14.06 11.58 -10.71
N ALA A 71 14.44 12.86 -10.71
CA ALA A 71 15.73 13.29 -11.24
C ALA A 71 16.90 12.71 -10.42
N GLN A 72 17.99 12.34 -11.10
CA GLN A 72 19.16 11.69 -10.48
C GLN A 72 19.75 12.49 -9.30
N ASP A 73 19.77 13.82 -9.41
CA ASP A 73 20.26 14.73 -8.38
C ASP A 73 19.28 14.96 -7.22
N LYS A 74 18.02 14.53 -7.35
CA LYS A 74 16.96 14.70 -6.35
C LYS A 74 16.54 13.41 -5.65
N PHE A 75 16.65 12.27 -6.33
CA PHE A 75 16.08 11.00 -5.86
C PHE A 75 16.59 10.61 -4.46
N ILE A 76 17.90 10.40 -4.33
CA ILE A 76 18.53 10.01 -3.07
C ILE A 76 18.38 11.10 -2.00
N PRO A 77 18.62 12.40 -2.28
CA PRO A 77 18.34 13.47 -1.31
C PRO A 77 16.90 13.46 -0.78
N SER A 78 15.89 13.25 -1.65
CA SER A 78 14.49 13.22 -1.22
C SER A 78 14.18 12.06 -0.27
N LEU A 79 14.79 10.89 -0.49
CA LEU A 79 14.65 9.76 0.41
C LEU A 79 15.33 10.04 1.76
N LYS A 80 16.51 10.66 1.76
CA LYS A 80 17.19 11.07 3.00
C LYS A 80 16.36 12.08 3.79
N GLU A 81 15.72 13.03 3.13
CA GLU A 81 14.77 13.94 3.77
C GLU A 81 13.58 13.18 4.37
N SER A 82 13.06 12.17 3.67
CA SER A 82 12.00 11.29 4.20
C SER A 82 12.45 10.57 5.48
N LEU A 83 13.69 10.05 5.49
CA LEU A 83 14.30 9.38 6.63
C LEU A 83 14.48 10.31 7.85
N GLU A 84 14.93 11.55 7.61
CA GLU A 84 15.02 12.60 8.64
C GLU A 84 13.64 12.90 9.24
N LYS A 85 12.63 13.11 8.40
CA LYS A 85 11.24 13.34 8.82
C LYS A 85 10.70 12.16 9.64
N LEU A 86 10.94 10.93 9.18
CA LEU A 86 10.52 9.70 9.85
C LEU A 86 11.37 9.35 11.08
N ARG A 87 12.46 10.09 11.34
CA ARG A 87 13.39 9.89 12.46
C ARG A 87 13.99 8.49 12.50
N THR A 88 14.39 7.98 11.34
CA THR A 88 14.98 6.64 11.17
C THR A 88 16.12 6.72 10.16
N ASP A 89 17.10 5.82 10.26
CA ASP A 89 18.23 5.71 9.32
C ASP A 89 17.86 4.94 8.04
N HIS A 90 16.81 4.12 8.11
CA HIS A 90 16.25 3.38 6.97
C HIS A 90 14.74 3.17 7.09
N VAL A 91 14.08 2.96 5.95
CA VAL A 91 12.73 2.37 5.87
C VAL A 91 12.81 0.89 5.49
N ASP A 92 11.74 0.14 5.73
CA ASP A 92 11.70 -1.29 5.38
C ASP A 92 11.32 -1.49 3.91
N LEU A 93 10.58 -0.54 3.32
CA LEU A 93 10.19 -0.53 1.92
C LEU A 93 10.14 0.89 1.35
N THR A 94 10.74 1.09 0.17
CA THR A 94 10.56 2.30 -0.63
C THR A 94 9.90 1.96 -1.95
N LEU A 95 8.83 2.69 -2.31
CA LEU A 95 8.13 2.51 -3.58
C LEU A 95 8.33 3.71 -4.52
N ILE A 96 8.31 3.46 -5.82
CA ILE A 96 7.95 4.49 -6.80
C ILE A 96 6.44 4.72 -6.70
N HIS A 97 5.98 5.95 -6.42
CA HIS A 97 4.57 6.20 -6.10
C HIS A 97 3.65 6.11 -7.33
N TRP A 98 4.07 6.69 -8.45
CA TRP A 98 3.38 6.63 -9.73
C TRP A 98 4.41 6.52 -10.85
N PRO A 99 4.11 5.80 -11.94
CA PRO A 99 5.03 5.70 -13.07
C PRO A 99 5.12 7.00 -13.88
N ALA A 100 4.02 7.77 -14.01
CA ALA A 100 3.94 9.02 -14.75
C ALA A 100 4.57 9.00 -16.16
N PRO A 101 4.19 8.04 -17.04
CA PRO A 101 4.78 7.91 -18.36
C PRO A 101 4.56 9.15 -19.25
N ASP A 102 3.42 9.84 -19.10
CA ASP A 102 3.07 11.04 -19.88
C ASP A 102 3.93 12.26 -19.53
N LEU A 103 4.64 12.22 -18.40
CA LEU A 103 5.66 13.22 -18.05
C LEU A 103 7.04 12.89 -18.64
N GLY A 104 7.15 11.86 -19.48
CA GLY A 104 8.42 11.42 -20.07
C GLY A 104 9.34 10.72 -19.07
N VAL A 105 8.80 10.19 -17.98
CA VAL A 105 9.57 9.46 -16.97
C VAL A 105 10.12 8.16 -17.57
N SER A 106 11.44 7.97 -17.46
CA SER A 106 12.11 6.73 -17.85
C SER A 106 12.06 5.72 -16.71
N ILE A 107 11.23 4.68 -16.84
CA ILE A 107 11.15 3.59 -15.85
C ILE A 107 12.53 2.96 -15.59
N PRO A 108 13.35 2.63 -16.61
CA PRO A 108 14.68 2.08 -16.37
C PRO A 108 15.59 2.98 -15.53
N GLU A 109 15.53 4.30 -15.71
CA GLU A 109 16.36 5.24 -14.93
C GLU A 109 15.89 5.31 -13.48
N VAL A 110 14.58 5.46 -13.26
CA VAL A 110 13.99 5.54 -11.92
C VAL A 110 14.22 4.26 -11.13
N MET A 111 14.10 3.09 -11.75
CA MET A 111 14.34 1.81 -11.06
C MET A 111 15.82 1.60 -10.72
N LYS A 112 16.76 2.08 -11.54
CA LYS A 112 18.20 2.08 -11.20
C LYS A 112 18.49 2.95 -9.98
N LEU A 113 17.90 4.14 -9.89
CA LEU A 113 18.04 5.02 -8.73
C LEU A 113 17.45 4.39 -7.47
N LEU A 114 16.31 3.70 -7.59
CA LEU A 114 15.71 2.99 -6.48
C LEU A 114 16.58 1.80 -6.01
N LEU A 115 17.21 1.07 -6.94
CA LEU A 115 18.17 0.01 -6.62
C LEU A 115 19.43 0.57 -5.93
N GLU A 116 19.93 1.72 -6.38
CA GLU A 116 21.03 2.42 -5.72
C GLU A 116 20.68 2.79 -4.28
N ALA A 117 19.47 3.31 -4.02
CA ALA A 117 18.99 3.63 -2.68
C ALA A 117 19.02 2.41 -1.74
N LYS A 118 18.64 1.23 -2.25
CA LYS A 118 18.73 -0.04 -1.52
C LYS A 118 20.19 -0.42 -1.24
N GLN A 119 21.09 -0.29 -2.22
CA GLN A 119 22.51 -0.57 -2.05
C GLN A 119 23.19 0.36 -1.03
N GLN A 120 22.73 1.61 -0.91
CA GLN A 120 23.16 2.56 0.11
C GLN A 120 22.60 2.27 1.51
N GLY A 121 21.70 1.27 1.66
CA GLY A 121 21.09 0.91 2.94
C GLY A 121 19.97 1.84 3.41
N LEU A 122 19.54 2.79 2.58
CA LEU A 122 18.45 3.73 2.92
C LEU A 122 17.09 3.03 3.01
N THR A 123 16.97 1.86 2.38
CA THR A 123 15.79 1.02 2.40
C THR A 123 16.17 -0.45 2.32
N LYS A 124 15.44 -1.32 3.05
CA LYS A 124 15.69 -2.76 3.04
C LYS A 124 15.15 -3.44 1.79
N GLN A 125 13.97 -3.00 1.33
CA GLN A 125 13.27 -3.54 0.18
C GLN A 125 12.79 -2.41 -0.73
N ILE A 126 12.60 -2.73 -2.00
CA ILE A 126 12.10 -1.76 -2.98
C ILE A 126 10.93 -2.36 -3.74
N GLY A 127 10.08 -1.50 -4.27
CA GLY A 127 8.93 -1.91 -5.06
C GLY A 127 8.37 -0.77 -5.88
N ILE A 128 7.20 -1.00 -6.43
CA ILE A 128 6.50 -0.08 -7.32
C ILE A 128 5.08 0.14 -6.81
N SER A 129 4.44 1.20 -7.27
CA SER A 129 3.03 1.47 -7.00
C SER A 129 2.37 2.03 -8.26
N ASN A 130 1.17 1.55 -8.56
CA ASN A 130 0.38 1.98 -9.71
C ASN A 130 1.02 1.68 -11.08
N PHE A 131 1.85 0.64 -11.17
CA PHE A 131 2.41 0.19 -12.46
C PHE A 131 1.44 -0.79 -13.12
N ASN A 132 1.21 -0.65 -14.43
CA ASN A 132 0.51 -1.64 -15.26
C ASN A 132 1.46 -2.80 -15.64
N ILE A 133 1.01 -3.76 -16.47
CA ILE A 133 1.83 -4.91 -16.87
C ILE A 133 3.09 -4.47 -17.63
N GLU A 134 2.92 -3.57 -18.60
CA GLU A 134 4.02 -3.11 -19.46
C GLU A 134 5.14 -2.46 -18.65
N LEU A 135 4.80 -1.51 -17.78
CA LEU A 135 5.77 -0.77 -16.96
C LEU A 135 6.38 -1.67 -15.88
N THR A 136 5.62 -2.63 -15.36
CA THR A 136 6.16 -3.66 -14.46
C THR A 136 7.20 -4.51 -15.18
N GLN A 137 6.95 -4.92 -16.43
CA GLN A 137 7.91 -5.68 -17.22
C GLN A 137 9.19 -4.86 -17.49
N GLN A 138 9.07 -3.57 -17.81
CA GLN A 138 10.24 -2.68 -17.94
C GLN A 138 11.05 -2.61 -16.64
N ALA A 139 10.39 -2.53 -15.48
CA ALA A 139 11.07 -2.56 -14.19
C ALA A 139 11.81 -3.89 -13.95
N ILE A 140 11.17 -5.03 -14.24
CA ILE A 140 11.77 -6.37 -14.15
C ILE A 140 12.99 -6.47 -15.06
N ASP A 141 12.88 -6.05 -16.32
CA ASP A 141 13.97 -6.12 -17.31
C ASP A 141 15.16 -5.23 -16.91
N THR A 142 14.91 -4.17 -16.13
CA THR A 142 15.93 -3.22 -15.70
C THR A 142 16.71 -3.70 -14.48
N ILE A 143 16.01 -4.17 -13.44
CA ILE A 143 16.62 -4.43 -12.12
C ILE A 143 16.45 -5.85 -11.61
N GLY A 144 15.79 -6.74 -12.36
CA GLY A 144 15.48 -8.10 -11.92
C GLY A 144 14.22 -8.18 -11.06
N VAL A 145 13.44 -9.25 -11.24
CA VAL A 145 12.18 -9.47 -10.52
C VAL A 145 12.40 -9.64 -9.01
N GLU A 146 13.52 -10.23 -8.62
CA GLU A 146 13.94 -10.47 -7.23
C GLU A 146 14.16 -9.18 -6.43
N HIS A 147 14.27 -8.04 -7.12
CA HIS A 147 14.40 -6.74 -6.48
C HIS A 147 13.05 -6.07 -6.22
N ILE A 148 11.96 -6.49 -6.88
CA ILE A 148 10.64 -5.87 -6.76
C ILE A 148 9.81 -6.63 -5.74
N ALA A 149 9.72 -6.10 -4.52
CA ALA A 149 9.02 -6.75 -3.42
C ALA A 149 7.49 -6.72 -3.61
N THR A 150 6.94 -5.61 -4.11
CA THR A 150 5.49 -5.48 -4.35
C THR A 150 5.16 -4.48 -5.45
N ASN A 151 3.97 -4.63 -6.03
CA ASN A 151 3.25 -3.54 -6.66
C ASN A 151 2.05 -3.14 -5.77
N GLN A 152 2.08 -1.92 -5.24
CA GLN A 152 0.96 -1.36 -4.46
C GLN A 152 -0.06 -0.71 -5.40
N ILE A 153 -1.25 -1.30 -5.53
CA ILE A 153 -2.27 -0.92 -6.52
C ILE A 153 -3.66 -0.80 -5.91
N GLU A 154 -4.52 -0.02 -6.58
CA GLU A 154 -5.92 0.11 -6.22
C GLU A 154 -6.63 -1.23 -6.46
N LEU A 155 -7.19 -1.80 -5.40
CA LEU A 155 -7.98 -3.02 -5.47
C LEU A 155 -9.13 -2.91 -4.49
N SER A 156 -10.32 -3.32 -4.90
CA SER A 156 -11.50 -3.46 -4.06
C SER A 156 -12.41 -4.54 -4.64
N PRO A 157 -13.46 -4.99 -3.93
CA PRO A 157 -14.51 -5.81 -4.52
C PRO A 157 -15.06 -5.29 -5.86
N TYR A 158 -15.01 -3.97 -6.12
CA TYR A 158 -15.52 -3.34 -7.34
C TYR A 158 -14.47 -3.09 -8.44
N LEU A 159 -13.19 -3.31 -8.13
CA LEU A 159 -12.05 -3.24 -9.04
C LEU A 159 -11.04 -4.31 -8.62
N GLN A 160 -11.11 -5.50 -9.23
CA GLN A 160 -10.26 -6.63 -8.81
C GLN A 160 -9.02 -6.81 -9.68
N ASN A 161 -8.95 -6.06 -10.79
CA ASN A 161 -7.79 -5.91 -11.67
C ASN A 161 -7.11 -7.26 -12.03
N HIS A 162 -7.91 -8.25 -12.41
CA HIS A 162 -7.49 -9.65 -12.56
C HIS A 162 -6.27 -9.85 -13.45
N LYS A 163 -6.17 -9.13 -14.58
CA LYS A 163 -5.02 -9.26 -15.51
C LYS A 163 -3.70 -8.91 -14.84
N LEU A 164 -3.63 -7.71 -14.24
CA LEU A 164 -2.42 -7.23 -13.58
C LEU A 164 -2.09 -8.09 -12.35
N VAL A 165 -3.09 -8.43 -11.53
CA VAL A 165 -2.88 -9.27 -10.35
C VAL A 165 -2.31 -10.64 -10.73
N ASN A 166 -2.90 -11.31 -11.73
CA ASN A 166 -2.42 -12.61 -12.17
C ASN A 166 -0.98 -12.53 -12.68
N PHE A 167 -0.66 -11.51 -13.49
CA PHE A 167 0.70 -11.27 -13.96
C PHE A 167 1.69 -11.09 -12.80
N LEU A 168 1.36 -10.28 -11.79
CA LEU A 168 2.22 -10.05 -10.63
C LEU A 168 2.44 -11.35 -9.83
N GLN A 169 1.39 -12.13 -9.60
CA GLN A 169 1.46 -13.41 -8.90
C GLN A 169 2.28 -14.46 -9.67
N GLU A 170 2.13 -14.56 -10.99
CA GLU A 170 2.95 -15.42 -11.85
C GLU A 170 4.44 -15.06 -11.79
N LYS A 171 4.76 -13.78 -11.58
CA LYS A 171 6.13 -13.28 -11.41
C LYS A 171 6.64 -13.38 -9.97
N ASN A 172 5.82 -13.83 -9.02
CA ASN A 172 6.12 -13.83 -7.57
C ASN A 172 6.38 -12.42 -7.01
N ILE A 173 5.66 -11.41 -7.50
CA ILE A 173 5.64 -10.05 -6.94
C ILE A 173 4.42 -9.92 -6.04
N ASP A 174 4.61 -9.55 -4.76
CA ASP A 174 3.49 -9.38 -3.84
C ASP A 174 2.58 -8.22 -4.27
N VAL A 175 1.31 -8.30 -3.91
CA VAL A 175 0.33 -7.24 -4.17
C VAL A 175 -0.05 -6.56 -2.86
N THR A 176 0.11 -5.25 -2.80
CA THR A 176 -0.40 -4.44 -1.68
C THR A 176 -1.64 -3.67 -2.15
N SER A 177 -2.80 -4.02 -1.61
CA SER A 177 -4.08 -3.35 -1.91
C SER A 177 -4.22 -2.07 -1.10
N TYR A 178 -4.39 -0.95 -1.81
CA TYR A 178 -4.94 0.28 -1.25
C TYR A 178 -6.35 0.52 -1.81
N MET A 179 -7.12 1.41 -1.17
CA MET A 179 -8.56 1.60 -1.44
C MET A 179 -9.40 0.31 -1.38
N THR A 180 -9.03 -0.68 -0.55
CA THR A 180 -9.81 -1.92 -0.38
C THR A 180 -11.29 -1.68 -0.04
N LEU A 181 -11.58 -0.53 0.58
CA LEU A 181 -12.95 -0.13 0.92
C LEU A 181 -13.62 0.81 -0.10
N ALA A 182 -12.97 1.14 -1.22
CA ALA A 182 -13.45 2.04 -2.28
C ALA A 182 -14.11 3.34 -1.75
N TYR A 183 -13.39 4.12 -0.94
CA TYR A 183 -13.92 5.30 -0.24
C TYR A 183 -15.18 5.04 0.63
N GLY A 184 -15.34 3.81 1.11
CA GLY A 184 -16.50 3.39 1.89
C GLY A 184 -17.70 2.92 1.07
N LYS A 185 -17.63 2.94 -0.27
CA LYS A 185 -18.74 2.49 -1.14
C LYS A 185 -19.10 1.02 -0.88
N VAL A 186 -18.10 0.17 -0.64
CA VAL A 186 -18.31 -1.26 -0.34
C VAL A 186 -19.05 -1.49 0.98
N LEU A 187 -19.06 -0.51 1.88
CA LEU A 187 -19.65 -0.70 3.21
C LEU A 187 -21.17 -0.84 3.17
N GLN A 188 -21.79 -0.37 2.09
CA GLN A 188 -23.25 -0.39 1.85
C GLN A 188 -23.65 -1.48 0.85
N ASP A 189 -22.73 -2.35 0.44
CA ASP A 189 -23.02 -3.39 -0.54
C ASP A 189 -23.91 -4.49 0.06
N PRO A 190 -25.06 -4.83 -0.55
CA PRO A 190 -25.96 -5.84 -0.01
C PRO A 190 -25.34 -7.24 0.04
N VAL A 191 -24.48 -7.59 -0.93
CA VAL A 191 -23.79 -8.89 -0.95
C VAL A 191 -22.78 -8.96 0.18
N LEU A 192 -21.98 -7.91 0.39
CA LEU A 192 -21.03 -7.87 1.50
C LEU A 192 -21.74 -7.81 2.86
N ALA A 193 -22.90 -7.17 2.94
CA ALA A 193 -23.71 -7.13 4.16
C ALA A 193 -24.28 -8.51 4.52
N GLU A 194 -24.74 -9.27 3.52
CA GLU A 194 -25.20 -10.65 3.69
C GLU A 194 -24.07 -11.55 4.23
N ILE A 195 -22.90 -11.51 3.60
CA ILE A 195 -21.71 -12.25 4.03
C ILE A 195 -21.30 -11.81 5.44
N ALA A 196 -21.27 -10.50 5.71
CA ALA A 196 -20.93 -9.97 7.03
C ALA A 196 -21.85 -10.51 8.14
N ALA A 197 -23.16 -10.63 7.86
CA ALA A 197 -24.12 -11.18 8.81
C ALA A 197 -23.84 -12.67 9.11
N ALA A 198 -23.48 -13.47 8.10
CA ALA A 198 -23.12 -14.87 8.29
C ALA A 198 -21.90 -15.06 9.21
N HIS A 199 -20.93 -14.15 9.14
CA HIS A 199 -19.70 -14.17 9.95
C HIS A 199 -19.76 -13.38 11.26
N LYS A 200 -20.90 -12.72 11.57
CA LYS A 200 -21.02 -11.74 12.68
C LYS A 200 -19.92 -10.67 12.62
N ALA A 201 -19.60 -10.25 11.41
CA ALA A 201 -18.53 -9.32 11.07
C ALA A 201 -19.13 -8.01 10.51
N THR A 202 -18.26 -7.05 10.18
CA THR A 202 -18.62 -5.84 9.45
C THR A 202 -18.32 -5.99 7.95
N THR A 203 -19.00 -5.22 7.11
CA THR A 203 -18.71 -5.18 5.66
C THR A 203 -17.26 -4.79 5.36
N ALA A 204 -16.67 -3.91 6.18
CA ALA A 204 -15.26 -3.57 6.11
C ALA A 204 -14.36 -4.80 6.34
N GLN A 205 -14.67 -5.61 7.37
CA GLN A 205 -13.92 -6.83 7.65
C GLN A 205 -14.01 -7.82 6.49
N ILE A 206 -15.20 -8.01 5.90
CA ILE A 206 -15.37 -8.92 4.76
C ILE A 206 -14.54 -8.45 3.55
N ALA A 207 -14.59 -7.16 3.20
CA ALA A 207 -13.79 -6.62 2.09
C ALA A 207 -12.27 -6.76 2.32
N LEU A 208 -11.80 -6.53 3.54
CA LEU A 208 -10.40 -6.73 3.90
C LEU A 208 -10.01 -8.22 3.88
N THR A 209 -10.87 -9.09 4.41
CA THR A 209 -10.66 -10.55 4.41
C THR A 209 -10.58 -11.10 2.99
N TRP A 210 -11.45 -10.63 2.09
CA TRP A 210 -11.39 -10.99 0.67
C TRP A 210 -10.02 -10.70 0.06
N ALA A 211 -9.49 -9.48 0.26
CA ALA A 211 -8.18 -9.11 -0.26
C ALA A 211 -7.06 -9.95 0.37
N LEU A 212 -7.13 -10.21 1.68
CA LEU A 212 -6.20 -11.10 2.37
C LEU A 212 -6.23 -12.51 1.78
N GLN A 213 -7.41 -13.14 1.61
CA GLN A 213 -7.56 -14.49 1.06
C GLN A 213 -7.17 -14.60 -0.42
N ARG A 214 -7.22 -13.49 -1.18
CA ARG A 214 -6.62 -13.40 -2.51
C ARG A 214 -5.08 -13.39 -2.50
N GLY A 215 -4.47 -13.34 -1.32
CA GLY A 215 -3.01 -13.31 -1.12
C GLY A 215 -2.42 -11.90 -1.03
N PHE A 216 -3.25 -10.86 -0.93
CA PHE A 216 -2.76 -9.48 -0.92
C PHE A 216 -2.42 -9.03 0.51
N ALA A 217 -1.53 -8.05 0.61
CA ALA A 217 -1.45 -7.19 1.79
C ALA A 217 -2.51 -6.09 1.71
N VAL A 218 -3.01 -5.61 2.86
CA VAL A 218 -3.98 -4.50 2.94
C VAL A 218 -3.49 -3.41 3.89
N ILE A 219 -3.76 -2.16 3.53
CA ILE A 219 -3.40 -0.97 4.31
C ILE A 219 -4.59 -0.04 4.57
N PRO A 220 -5.65 -0.50 5.27
CA PRO A 220 -6.79 0.36 5.58
C PRO A 220 -6.36 1.57 6.41
N SER A 221 -7.10 2.67 6.26
CA SER A 221 -6.90 3.90 7.03
C SER A 221 -8.07 4.15 7.97
N SER A 222 -7.78 4.60 9.20
CA SER A 222 -8.81 5.13 10.09
C SER A 222 -8.22 6.02 11.17
N THR A 223 -8.96 7.06 11.59
CA THR A 223 -8.63 7.87 12.76
C THR A 223 -9.33 7.38 14.03
N LYS A 224 -10.31 6.48 13.90
CA LYS A 224 -11.08 5.97 15.04
C LYS A 224 -10.46 4.68 15.56
N ARG A 225 -10.11 4.65 16.84
CA ARG A 225 -9.55 3.46 17.52
C ARG A 225 -10.43 2.21 17.36
N GLU A 226 -11.75 2.36 17.50
CA GLU A 226 -12.71 1.26 17.34
C GLU A 226 -12.64 0.62 15.95
N ASN A 227 -12.48 1.43 14.90
CA ASN A 227 -12.34 0.94 13.53
C ASN A 227 -11.01 0.22 13.33
N LEU A 228 -9.91 0.73 13.91
CA LEU A 228 -8.60 0.08 13.86
C LEU A 228 -8.64 -1.31 14.51
N MET A 229 -9.23 -1.42 15.71
CA MET A 229 -9.44 -2.71 16.37
C MET A 229 -10.35 -3.64 15.58
N SER A 230 -11.43 -3.10 14.99
CA SER A 230 -12.33 -3.87 14.14
C SER A 230 -11.62 -4.40 12.89
N ASN A 231 -10.82 -3.58 12.23
CA ASN A 231 -10.12 -3.94 10.99
C ASN A 231 -9.11 -5.07 11.23
N LEU A 232 -8.40 -5.10 12.36
CA LEU A 232 -7.44 -6.16 12.68
C LEU A 232 -8.07 -7.56 12.71
N LYS A 233 -9.32 -7.67 13.15
CA LYS A 233 -10.07 -8.93 13.22
C LYS A 233 -10.42 -9.51 11.84
N ALA A 234 -10.23 -8.74 10.75
CA ALA A 234 -10.39 -9.28 9.40
C ALA A 234 -9.38 -10.40 9.09
N GLN A 235 -8.26 -10.47 9.83
CA GLN A 235 -7.28 -11.54 9.69
C GLN A 235 -7.76 -12.89 10.25
N ASP A 236 -8.78 -12.88 11.10
CA ASP A 236 -9.30 -14.07 11.79
C ASP A 236 -10.52 -14.70 11.09
N ILE A 237 -11.01 -14.07 10.00
CA ILE A 237 -12.18 -14.52 9.25
C ILE A 237 -11.73 -15.41 8.08
N GLU A 238 -12.48 -16.46 7.82
CA GLU A 238 -12.30 -17.34 6.66
C GLU A 238 -13.59 -17.39 5.84
N LEU A 239 -13.58 -16.72 4.70
CA LEU A 239 -14.62 -16.74 3.68
C LEU A 239 -14.58 -18.07 2.92
N THR A 240 -15.74 -18.65 2.73
CA THR A 240 -15.92 -19.86 1.91
C THR A 240 -15.68 -19.57 0.43
N SER A 241 -15.45 -20.61 -0.36
CA SER A 241 -15.31 -20.46 -1.82
C SER A 241 -16.55 -19.86 -2.49
N ALA A 242 -17.74 -20.14 -1.95
CA ALA A 242 -18.99 -19.56 -2.46
C ALA A 242 -19.06 -18.05 -2.18
N GLU A 243 -18.69 -17.61 -0.99
CA GLU A 243 -18.65 -16.18 -0.63
C GLU A 243 -17.57 -15.44 -1.44
N MET A 244 -16.40 -16.04 -1.62
CA MET A 244 -15.36 -15.49 -2.50
C MET A 244 -15.85 -15.35 -3.95
N GLN A 245 -16.66 -16.28 -4.44
CA GLN A 245 -17.27 -16.20 -5.76
C GLN A 245 -18.34 -15.10 -5.84
N MET A 246 -19.18 -14.94 -4.80
CA MET A 246 -20.15 -13.83 -4.73
C MET A 246 -19.44 -12.47 -4.78
N ILE A 247 -18.31 -12.33 -4.08
CA ILE A 247 -17.51 -11.09 -4.12
C ILE A 247 -16.84 -10.91 -5.49
N ALA A 248 -16.41 -11.99 -6.16
CA ALA A 248 -15.85 -11.93 -7.51
C ALA A 248 -16.84 -11.31 -8.52
N GLU A 249 -18.13 -11.58 -8.37
CA GLU A 249 -19.21 -11.04 -9.22
C GLU A 249 -19.48 -9.53 -9.00
N LEU A 250 -18.90 -8.93 -7.96
CA LEU A 250 -19.02 -7.48 -7.70
C LEU A 250 -18.07 -6.62 -8.54
N ASP A 251 -17.11 -7.23 -9.27
CA ASP A 251 -16.19 -6.47 -10.12
C ASP A 251 -16.96 -5.75 -11.23
N ARG A 252 -16.68 -4.47 -11.36
CA ARG A 252 -17.29 -3.57 -12.35
C ARG A 252 -16.31 -2.54 -12.87
N ASN A 253 -15.01 -2.83 -12.73
CA ASN A 253 -13.91 -1.96 -13.14
C ASN A 253 -14.04 -0.51 -12.61
N SER A 254 -14.56 -0.36 -11.39
CA SER A 254 -14.85 0.95 -10.79
C SER A 254 -13.61 1.51 -10.12
N ARG A 255 -12.69 2.04 -10.93
CA ARG A 255 -11.47 2.71 -10.47
C ARG A 255 -11.77 4.07 -9.85
N GLU A 256 -11.24 4.29 -8.65
CA GLU A 256 -11.41 5.51 -7.86
C GLU A 256 -10.20 6.45 -7.99
N VAL A 257 -9.02 5.93 -8.35
CA VAL A 257 -7.76 6.67 -8.39
C VAL A 257 -7.09 6.46 -9.76
N SER A 258 -7.27 7.44 -10.64
CA SER A 258 -6.59 7.53 -11.94
C SER A 258 -6.21 8.99 -12.25
N PRO A 259 -5.30 9.59 -11.48
CA PRO A 259 -4.93 10.99 -11.64
C PRO A 259 -4.09 11.21 -12.91
N GLU A 260 -4.54 12.14 -13.74
CA GLU A 260 -3.73 12.75 -14.80
C GLU A 260 -2.74 13.75 -14.17
N PRO A 261 -1.47 13.83 -14.62
CA PRO A 261 -0.83 13.08 -15.71
C PRO A 261 0.00 11.88 -15.22
N TRP A 262 -0.30 11.31 -14.05
CA TRP A 262 0.59 10.34 -13.38
C TRP A 262 0.20 8.88 -13.60
N ALA A 263 -1.09 8.62 -13.77
CA ALA A 263 -1.61 7.28 -14.00
C ALA A 263 -1.14 6.75 -15.36
N PRO A 264 -0.78 5.46 -15.47
CA PRO A 264 -0.57 4.85 -16.77
C PRO A 264 -1.91 4.57 -17.46
N VAL A 265 -1.83 4.18 -18.73
CA VAL A 265 -2.94 3.46 -19.37
C VAL A 265 -3.08 2.10 -18.68
N TRP A 266 -4.19 1.86 -18.00
CA TRP A 266 -4.46 0.61 -17.27
C TRP A 266 -4.77 -0.57 -18.22
N ASP A 267 -4.50 -1.80 -17.73
CA ASP A 267 -4.61 -3.07 -18.49
C ASP A 267 -6.04 -3.56 -18.80
#